data_AF-A0A344LXQ7-F1
#
_entry.id   AF-A0A344LXQ7-F1
#
_cell.length_a   1.000
_cell.length_b   1.000
_cell.length_c   1.000
_cell.angle_alpha   90.00
_cell.angle_beta   90.00
_cell.angle_gamma   90.00
#
_symmetry.space_group_name_H-M   'P 1'
#
loop_
_entity.id
_entity.type
_entity.pdbx_description
1 polymer ?
#
loop_
_entity_poly.entity_id
_entity_poly.type
_entity_poly.pdbx_seq_one_letter_code
_entity_poly.pdbx_strand_id
1 'polypeptide(L)' 'MSVPEELYNIRFAEYFESIKVLYLTNEKFRSICDDYCTNVVDAQIYKKKFEKNFRRKLECENLSKELEEEILFFVVRST' A
#
# COMPACT_ATOMS: atom_id res chain seq x y z
N MET A 1 -5.00 17.27 -21.77
CA MET A 1 -5.21 16.18 -20.79
C MET A 1 -4.53 14.94 -21.34
N SER A 2 -3.59 14.35 -20.59
CA SER A 2 -2.91 13.10 -20.95
C SER A 2 -3.54 11.93 -20.19
N VAL A 3 -3.34 10.71 -20.69
CA VAL A 3 -3.76 9.48 -20.00
C VAL A 3 -2.87 9.28 -18.75
N PRO A 4 -3.44 8.97 -17.57
CA PRO A 4 -2.70 8.69 -16.34
C PRO A 4 -1.62 7.62 -16.48
N GLU A 5 -0.51 7.76 -15.73
CA GLU A 5 0.61 6.81 -15.74
C GLU A 5 0.22 5.46 -15.12
N GLU A 6 -0.74 5.45 -14.20
CA GLU A 6 -1.27 4.26 -13.55
C GLU A 6 -1.96 3.29 -14.52
N LEU A 7 -2.36 3.78 -15.71
CA LEU A 7 -2.92 2.97 -16.80
C LEU A 7 -1.85 2.30 -17.68
N TYR A 8 -0.56 2.61 -17.48
CA TYR A 8 0.56 1.94 -18.16
C TYR A 8 0.83 0.58 -17.49
N ASN A 9 -0.22 -0.24 -17.43
CA ASN A 9 -0.16 -1.62 -17.01
C ASN A 9 0.21 -2.49 -18.22
N ILE A 10 1.08 -3.49 -18.03
CA ILE A 10 1.48 -4.44 -19.07
C ILE A 10 0.26 -5.09 -19.74
N ARG A 11 -0.82 -5.33 -18.99
CA ARG A 11 -2.08 -5.89 -19.50
C ARG A 11 -2.77 -5.01 -20.55
N PHE A 12 -2.45 -3.72 -20.57
CA PHE A 12 -3.04 -2.73 -21.47
C PHE A 12 -2.08 -2.29 -22.57
N ALA A 13 -0.84 -2.78 -22.59
CA ALA A 13 0.21 -2.30 -23.49
C ALA A 13 -0.20 -2.37 -24.97
N GLU A 14 -0.83 -3.47 -25.38
CA GLU A 14 -1.29 -3.68 -26.77
C GLU A 14 -2.53 -2.82 -27.14
N TYR A 15 -3.25 -2.32 -26.15
CA TYR A 15 -4.50 -1.56 -26.31
C TYR A 15 -4.32 -0.07 -26.04
N PHE A 16 -3.09 0.39 -25.80
CA PHE A 16 -2.85 1.71 -25.22
C PHE A 16 -3.34 2.86 -26.10
N GLU A 17 -3.19 2.75 -27.41
CA GLU A 17 -3.74 3.75 -28.34
C GLU A 17 -5.27 3.77 -28.33
N SER A 18 -5.93 2.61 -28.26
CA SER A 18 -7.39 2.54 -28.12
C SER A 18 -7.86 3.14 -26.80
N ILE A 19 -7.13 2.90 -25.71
CA ILE A 19 -7.40 3.47 -24.39
C ILE A 19 -7.26 5.00 -24.43
N LYS A 20 -6.22 5.54 -25.06
CA LYS A 20 -6.07 7.01 -25.24
C LYS A 20 -7.28 7.61 -25.95
N VAL A 21 -7.69 7.01 -27.06
CA VAL A 21 -8.84 7.51 -27.83
C VAL A 21 -10.11 7.44 -27.01
N LEU A 22 -10.40 6.30 -26.36
CA LEU A 22 -11.60 6.13 -25.54
C LEU A 22 -11.61 7.06 -24.32
N TYR A 23 -10.46 7.26 -23.67
CA TYR A 23 -10.33 8.17 -22.53
C TYR A 23 -10.66 9.62 -22.89
N LEU A 24 -10.31 10.05 -24.11
CA LEU A 24 -10.57 11.41 -24.58
C LEU A 24 -11.99 11.60 -25.12
N THR A 25 -12.63 10.54 -25.61
CA THR A 25 -13.90 10.63 -26.37
C THR A 25 -15.10 10.07 -25.64
N ASN A 26 -14.91 9.27 -24.59
CA ASN A 26 -15.98 8.60 -23.85
C ASN A 26 -15.88 8.93 -22.36
N GLU A 27 -16.80 9.77 -21.88
CA GLU A 27 -16.84 10.24 -20.50
C GLU A 27 -17.01 9.09 -19.49
N LYS A 28 -17.85 8.10 -19.80
CA LYS A 28 -18.05 6.93 -18.93
C LYS A 28 -16.77 6.10 -18.82
N PHE A 29 -16.09 5.89 -19.94
CA PHE A 29 -14.81 5.19 -19.94
C PHE A 29 -13.75 5.95 -19.16
N ARG A 30 -13.68 7.28 -19.34
CA ARG A 30 -12.80 8.15 -18.58
C ARG A 30 -13.06 8.04 -17.07
N SER A 31 -14.31 8.07 -16.61
CA SER A 31 -14.65 7.90 -15.20
C SER A 31 -14.13 6.56 -14.65
N ILE A 32 -14.28 5.46 -15.40
CA ILE A 32 -13.76 4.15 -15.00
C ILE A 32 -12.24 4.18 -14.87
N CYS A 33 -11.55 4.82 -15.82
CA CYS A 33 -10.11 5.00 -15.79
C CYS A 33 -9.66 5.84 -14.57
N ASP A 34 -10.34 6.97 -14.32
CA ASP A 34 -10.05 7.86 -13.19
C ASP A 34 -10.23 7.09 -11.86
N ASP A 35 -11.36 6.39 -11.70
CA ASP A 35 -11.63 5.55 -10.52
C ASP A 35 -10.58 4.45 -10.34
N TYR A 36 -10.18 3.78 -11.43
CA TYR A 36 -9.12 2.78 -11.38
C TYR A 36 -7.80 3.37 -10.89
N CYS A 37 -7.39 4.53 -11.44
CA CYS A 37 -6.14 5.18 -11.05
C CYS A 37 -6.15 5.59 -9.58
N THR A 38 -7.26 6.19 -9.11
CA THR A 38 -7.44 6.53 -7.69
C THR A 38 -7.31 5.30 -6.80
N ASN A 39 -7.97 4.19 -7.15
CA ASN A 39 -7.87 2.96 -6.36
C ASN A 39 -6.45 2.36 -6.34
N VAL A 40 -5.70 2.46 -7.44
CA VAL A 40 -4.29 2.02 -7.48
C VAL A 40 -3.44 2.84 -6.52
N VAL A 41 -3.58 4.16 -6.52
CA VAL A 41 -2.84 5.07 -5.62
C VAL A 41 -3.22 4.79 -4.17
N ASP A 42 -4.51 4.68 -3.88
CA ASP A 42 -5.01 4.40 -2.53
C ASP A 42 -4.49 3.06 -2.01
N ALA A 43 -4.49 2.00 -2.84
CA ALA A 43 -3.94 0.70 -2.46
C ALA A 43 -2.46 0.79 -2.07
N GLN A 44 -1.66 1.60 -2.79
CA GLN A 44 -0.25 1.83 -2.43
C GLN A 44 -0.11 2.58 -1.10
N ILE A 45 -0.98 3.57 -0.84
CA ILE A 45 -1.01 4.32 0.42
C ILE A 45 -1.35 3.37 1.58
N TYR A 46 -2.38 2.53 1.42
CA TYR A 46 -2.78 1.58 2.45
C TYR A 46 -1.70 0.53 2.71
N LYS A 47 -1.02 0.03 1.67
CA LYS A 47 0.12 -0.87 1.82
C LYS A 47 1.24 -0.24 2.66
N LYS A 48 1.63 1.00 2.37
CA LYS A 48 2.65 1.73 3.16
C LYS A 48 2.22 1.90 4.62
N LYS A 49 0.95 2.23 4.88
CA LYS A 49 0.41 2.34 6.24
C LYS A 49 0.46 1.00 6.98
N PHE A 50 0.08 -0.09 6.30
CA PHE A 50 0.13 -1.43 6.85
C PHE A 50 1.55 -1.84 7.22
N GLU A 51 2.52 -1.66 6.32
CA GLU A 51 3.94 -1.98 6.57
C GLU A 51 4.50 -1.20 7.77
N LYS A 52 4.16 0.08 7.90
CA LYS A 52 4.55 0.89 9.07
C LYS A 52 3.97 0.35 10.37
N ASN A 53 2.68 0.01 10.38
CA ASN A 53 2.03 -0.55 11.57
C ASN A 53 2.58 -1.92 11.94
N PHE A 54 2.87 -2.76 10.94
CA PHE A 54 3.50 -4.06 11.13
C PHE A 54 4.88 -3.93 11.80
N ARG A 55 5.72 -3.00 11.34
CA ARG A 55 7.02 -2.74 11.96
C ARG A 55 6.89 -2.31 13.42
N ARG A 56 5.99 -1.36 13.70
CA ARG A 56 5.74 -0.89 15.06
C ARG A 56 5.25 -2.00 15.98
N LYS A 57 4.38 -2.88 15.47
CA LYS A 57 3.93 -4.06 16.23
C LYS A 57 5.11 -4.97 16.60
N LEU A 58 5.98 -5.27 15.64
CA LEU A 58 7.17 -6.10 15.88
C LEU A 58 8.13 -5.47 16.91
N GLU A 59 8.34 -4.15 16.82
CA GLU A 59 9.15 -3.40 17.80
C GLU A 59 8.56 -3.51 19.22
N CYS A 60 7.24 -3.36 19.37
CA CYS A 60 6.57 -3.53 20.66
C CYS A 60 6.69 -4.97 21.18
N GLU A 61 6.48 -5.97 20.33
CA GLU A 61 6.60 -7.39 20.72
C GLU A 61 8.01 -7.75 21.17
N ASN A 62 9.04 -7.21 20.51
CA ASN A 62 10.43 -7.42 20.92
C ASN A 62 10.74 -6.74 22.26
N LEU A 63 10.36 -5.47 22.41
CA LEU A 63 10.57 -4.74 23.67
C LEU A 63 9.86 -5.43 24.84
N SER A 64 8.64 -5.94 24.64
CA SER A 64 7.94 -6.70 25.67
C SER A 64 8.72 -7.93 26.13
N LYS A 65 9.31 -8.69 25.19
CA LYS A 65 10.13 -9.86 25.54
C LYS A 65 11.39 -9.48 26.31
N GLU A 66 12.10 -8.44 25.87
CA GLU A 66 13.29 -7.94 26.58
C GLU A 66 12.94 -7.52 28.02
N LEU A 67 11.83 -6.81 28.20
CA LEU A 67 11.36 -6.42 29.53
C LEU A 67 10.94 -7.62 30.38
N GLU A 68 10.31 -8.63 29.80
CA GLU A 68 9.98 -9.88 30.52
C GLU A 68 11.25 -10.58 31.02
N GLU A 69 12.31 -10.64 30.21
CA GLU A 69 13.60 -11.19 30.61
C GLU A 69 14.23 -10.38 31.76
N GLU A 70 14.19 -9.05 31.69
CA GLU A 70 14.68 -8.18 32.77
C GLU A 70 13.90 -8.39 34.07
N ILE A 71 12.57 -8.47 34.00
CA ILE A 71 11.71 -8.74 35.16
C ILE A 71 12.08 -10.08 35.79
N LEU A 72 12.22 -11.14 34.98
CA LEU A 72 12.62 -12.46 35.46
C LEU A 72 14.00 -12.43 36.14
N PHE A 73 14.96 -11.72 35.54
CA PHE A 73 16.29 -11.54 36.12
C PHE A 73 16.23 -10.87 37.50
N PHE A 74 15.42 -9.83 37.66
CA PHE A 74 15.23 -9.16 38.95
C PHE A 74 14.58 -10.06 40.00
N VAL A 75 13.57 -10.84 39.62
CA VAL A 75 12.90 -11.80 40.52
C VAL A 75 13.89 -12.85 41.02
N VAL A 76 14.61 -13.50 40.10
CA VAL A 76 15.59 -14.55 40.44
C VAL A 76 16.70 -14.02 41.35
N ARG A 77 17.17 -12.79 41.17
CA ARG A 77 18.23 -12.18 42.00
C ARG A 77 17.76 -11.69 43.36
N SER A 78 16.45 -11.48 43.51
CA SER A 78 15.83 -11.02 44.75
C SER A 78 15.29 -12.19 45.59
N THR A 79 15.48 -13.42 45.11
CA THR A 79 15.19 -14.68 45.81
C THR A 79 16.51 -15.27 46.32
#